data_AF-A0A401ZK33-F1
#
_entry.id   AF-A0A401ZK33-F1
#
_cell.length_a   1.000
_cell.length_b   1.000
_cell.length_c   1.000
_cell.angle_alpha   90.00
_cell.angle_beta   90.00
_cell.angle_gamma   90.00
#
_symmetry.space_group_name_H-M   'P 1'
#
loop_
_entity.id
_entity.type
_entity.pdbx_description
1 polymer ?
#
loop_
_entity_poly.entity_id
_entity_poly.type
_entity_poly.pdbx_seq_one_letter_code
_entity_poly.pdbx_strand_id
1 'polypeptide(L)' 'MAFLSPPSDRYRESFLQALQEFQDEGRTGRVLLTCDEDNIGSRKIIEASGGVLEEITEVEGWPAKVCCYWIQL' A
#
# COMPACT_ATOMS: atom_id res chain seq x y z
N MET A 1 15.81 -15.48 -2.00
CA MET A 1 14.54 -15.88 -2.66
C MET A 1 13.46 -15.04 -2.01
N ALA A 2 12.84 -14.12 -2.75
CA ALA A 2 11.81 -13.24 -2.16
C ALA A 2 10.52 -14.04 -1.98
N PHE A 3 10.04 -14.13 -0.73
CA PHE A 3 8.76 -14.75 -0.39
C PHE A 3 7.73 -13.63 -0.23
N LEU A 4 6.66 -13.68 -1.02
CA LEU A 4 5.52 -12.78 -0.86
C LEU A 4 4.66 -13.31 0.28
N SER A 5 4.52 -12.50 1.32
CA SER A 5 3.67 -12.85 2.46
C SER A 5 2.21 -12.67 2.06
N PRO A 6 1.30 -13.59 2.44
CA PRO A 6 -0.12 -13.39 2.22
C PRO A 6 -0.60 -12.12 2.96
N PRO A 7 -1.60 -11.40 2.42
CA PRO A 7 -2.18 -10.22 3.08
C PRO A 7 -2.60 -10.54 4.52
N SER A 8 -2.07 -9.81 5.49
CA SER A 8 -2.35 -10.03 6.91
C SER A 8 -2.12 -8.75 7.72
N ASP A 9 -2.99 -8.50 8.71
CA ASP A 9 -2.87 -7.37 9.64
C ASP A 9 -1.57 -7.41 10.47
N ARG A 10 -0.89 -8.56 10.54
CA ARG A 10 0.38 -8.75 11.24
C ARG A 10 1.46 -7.74 10.83
N TYR A 11 1.44 -7.30 9.57
CA TYR A 11 2.48 -6.42 9.02
C TYR A 11 2.12 -4.93 9.11
N ARG A 12 0.97 -4.59 9.68
CA ARG A 12 0.47 -3.22 9.79
C ARG A 12 1.47 -2.28 10.46
N GLU A 13 1.99 -2.66 11.61
CA GLU A 13 2.91 -1.80 12.38
C GLU A 13 4.23 -1.61 11.64
N SER A 14 4.82 -2.69 11.13
CA SER A 14 6.06 -2.61 10.34
C SER A 14 5.89 -1.80 9.05
N PHE A 15 4.73 -1.86 8.41
CA PHE A 15 4.44 -1.07 7.21
C PHE A 15 4.37 0.42 7.52
N LEU A 16 3.67 0.79 8.60
CA LEU A 16 3.58 2.18 9.05
C LEU A 16 4.95 2.72 9.47
N GLN A 17 5.74 1.92 10.19
CA GLN A 17 7.09 2.29 10.58
C GLN A 17 7.99 2.53 9.35
N ALA A 18 7.93 1.64 8.34
CA ALA A 18 8.71 1.81 7.12
C ALA A 18 8.34 3.08 6.35
N LEU A 19 7.04 3.44 6.29
CA LEU A 19 6.60 4.71 5.70
C LEU A 19 7.13 5.91 6.48
N GLN A 20 7.12 5.85 7.82
CA GLN A 20 7.67 6.92 8.66
C GLN A 20 9.18 7.07 8.47
N GLU A 21 9.93 5.97 8.44
CA GLU A 21 11.37 5.98 8.17
C GLU A 21 11.69 6.62 6.81
N PHE A 22 10.90 6.33 5.78
CA PHE A 22 11.03 6.99 4.47
C PHE A 22 10.83 8.51 4.55
N GLN A 23 9.83 8.95 5.31
CA GLN A 23 9.56 10.39 5.51
C GLN A 23 10.67 11.06 6.30
N ASP A 24 11.15 10.42 7.37
CA ASP A 24 12.21 10.93 8.25
C ASP A 24 13.55 11.07 7.53
N GLU A 25 13.84 10.19 6.55
CA GLU A 25 14.99 10.30 5.65
C GLU A 25 14.89 11.49 4.66
N GLY A 26 13.77 12.22 4.66
CA GLY A 26 13.52 13.33 3.73
C GLY A 26 13.29 12.86 2.30
N ARG A 27 12.90 11.60 2.10
CA ARG A 27 12.56 11.06 0.78
C ARG A 27 11.21 11.61 0.34
N THR A 28 11.26 12.78 -0.26
CA THR A 28 10.08 13.42 -0.81
C THR A 28 9.74 12.84 -2.17
N GLY A 29 8.45 12.64 -2.43
CA GLY A 29 8.01 12.19 -3.75
C GLY A 29 6.62 11.59 -3.75
N ARG A 30 6.05 11.52 -4.96
CA ARG A 30 4.79 10.84 -5.21
C ARG A 30 5.07 9.36 -5.41
N VAL A 31 4.57 8.52 -4.51
CA VAL A 31 4.78 7.06 -4.53
C VAL A 31 3.47 6.36 -4.87
N LEU A 32 3.56 5.31 -5.70
CA LEU A 32 2.45 4.42 -6.01
C LEU A 32 2.42 3.26 -5.01
N LEU A 33 1.34 3.14 -4.26
CA LEU A 33 1.06 2.00 -3.39
C LEU A 33 -0.06 1.17 -4.00
N THR A 34 0.07 -0.16 -3.94
CA THR A 34 -0.97 -1.08 -4.40
C THR A 34 -1.43 -2.01 -3.29
N CYS A 35 -2.71 -2.36 -3.29
CA CYS A 35 -3.26 -3.40 -2.44
C CYS A 35 -4.46 -4.08 -3.13
N ASP A 36 -4.81 -5.29 -2.70
CA ASP A 36 -6.02 -5.95 -3.17
C ASP A 36 -7.26 -5.14 -2.78
N GLU A 37 -8.28 -5.14 -3.64
CA GLU A 37 -9.54 -4.42 -3.42
C GLU A 37 -10.29 -4.91 -2.19
N ASP A 38 -10.21 -6.22 -1.90
CA ASP A 38 -10.83 -6.86 -0.74
C ASP A 38 -9.99 -6.73 0.53
N ASN A 39 -8.76 -6.20 0.46
CA ASN A 39 -7.94 -5.89 1.62
C ASN A 39 -8.34 -4.54 2.25
N ILE A 40 -9.52 -4.54 2.88
CA ILE A 40 -10.11 -3.37 3.53
C ILE A 40 -9.18 -2.73 4.58
N GLY A 41 -8.37 -3.54 5.27
CA GLY A 41 -7.41 -3.08 6.27
C GLY A 41 -6.34 -2.18 5.67
N SER A 42 -5.66 -2.66 4.62
CA SER A 42 -4.66 -1.87 3.89
C SER A 42 -5.25 -0.62 3.27
N ARG A 43 -6.43 -0.71 2.65
CA ARG A 43 -7.11 0.46 2.06
C ARG A 43 -7.31 1.59 3.07
N LYS A 44 -7.90 1.27 4.23
CA LYS A 44 -8.13 2.25 5.30
C LYS A 44 -6.83 2.86 5.81
N ILE A 45 -5.77 2.08 5.93
CA ILE A 45 -4.46 2.57 6.37
C ILE A 45 -3.88 3.53 5.34
N ILE A 46 -3.89 3.16 4.06
CA ILE A 46 -3.34 3.97 2.97
C ILE A 46 -4.11 5.30 2.88
N GLU A 47 -5.45 5.25 2.89
CA GLU A 47 -6.32 6.43 2.86
C GLU A 47 -6.09 7.33 4.09
N ALA A 48 -5.97 6.76 5.29
CA ALA A 48 -5.69 7.53 6.52
C ALA A 48 -4.30 8.18 6.53
N SER A 49 -3.33 7.57 5.83
CA SER A 49 -1.99 8.13 5.62
C SER A 49 -1.94 9.16 4.48
N GLY A 50 -3.07 9.52 3.87
CA GLY A 50 -3.16 10.53 2.80
C GLY A 50 -3.04 9.98 1.38
N GLY A 51 -3.12 8.66 1.20
CA GLY A 51 -3.15 8.03 -0.12
C GLY A 51 -4.46 8.33 -0.86
N VAL A 52 -4.36 8.74 -2.12
CA VAL A 52 -5.49 9.03 -3.01
C VAL A 52 -5.64 7.89 -4.02
N LEU A 53 -6.81 7.24 -4.03
CA LEU A 53 -7.12 6.18 -4.99
C LEU A 53 -7.16 6.76 -6.41
N GLU A 54 -6.28 6.27 -7.28
CA GLU A 54 -6.24 6.63 -8.70
C GLU A 54 -7.14 5.71 -9.52
N GLU A 55 -6.99 4.40 -9.33
CA GLU A 55 -7.72 3.40 -10.10
C GLU A 55 -7.85 2.08 -9.35
N ILE A 56 -8.78 1.26 -9.84
CA ILE A 56 -8.92 -0.16 -9.48
C ILE A 56 -8.86 -0.95 -10.78
N THR A 57 -7.91 -1.87 -10.89
CA THR A 57 -7.61 -2.58 -12.13
C THR A 57 -7.52 -4.10 -11.92
N GLU A 58 -7.83 -4.85 -12.96
CA GLU A 58 -7.65 -6.32 -13.00
C GLU A 58 -6.26 -6.63 -13.54
N VAL A 59 -5.49 -7.43 -12.79
CA VAL A 59 -4.16 -7.86 -13.21
C VAL A 59 -4.24 -9.31 -13.66
N GLU A 60 -3.80 -9.58 -14.89
CA GLU A 60 -3.82 -10.94 -15.45
C GLU A 60 -3.03 -11.90 -14.54
N GLY A 61 -3.68 -12.99 -14.13
CA GLY A 61 -3.09 -13.99 -13.23
C GLY A 61 -3.12 -13.62 -11.74
N TRP A 62 -3.70 -12.47 -11.36
CA TRP A 62 -3.92 -12.10 -9.96
C TRP A 62 -5.36 -12.43 -9.53
N PRO A 63 -5.58 -12.97 -8.31
CA PRO A 63 -6.90 -13.47 -7.89
C PRO A 63 -7.90 -12.37 -7.51
N ALA A 64 -7.45 -11.13 -7.34
CA ALA A 64 -8.27 -10.00 -6.91
C ALA A 64 -8.07 -8.78 -7.82
N LYS A 65 -8.98 -7.81 -7.75
CA LYS A 65 -8.71 -6.47 -8.30
C LYS A 65 -7.67 -5.77 -7.45
N VAL A 66 -6.84 -4.96 -8.08
CA VAL A 66 -5.77 -4.21 -7.42
C VAL A 66 -6.15 -2.73 -7.40
N CYS A 67 -6.13 -2.15 -6.21
CA CYS A 67 -6.25 -0.71 -6.01
C CYS A 67 -4.89 -0.05 -6.13
N CYS A 68 -4.81 1.07 -6.84
CA CYS A 68 -3.62 1.88 -7.01
C CYS A 68 -3.80 3.24 -6.34
N TYR A 69 -2.95 3.57 -5.37
CA TYR A 69 -3.00 4.82 -4.61
C TYR A 69 -1.75 5.65 -4.83
N TRP A 70 -1.93 6.95 -4.98
CA TRP A 70 -0.83 7.90 -4.89
C TRP A 70 -0.74 8.48 -3.49
N ILE A 71 0.44 8.39 -2.88
CA ILE A 71 0.75 9.05 -1.61
C ILE A 71 1.90 10.04 -1.80
N GLN A 72 1.82 11.18 -1.14
CA GLN A 72 2.92 12.13 -1.03
C GLN A 72 3.70 11.81 0.25
N LEU A 73 4.97 11.47 0.09
CA LEU A 73 5.94 11.37 1.19
C LEU A 73 6.74 12.66 1.31
#